data_AF-A0A1X7U884-F1
#
_entry.id   AF-A0A1X7U884-F1
#
_cell.length_a   1.000
_cell.length_b   1.000
_cell.length_c   1.000
_cell.angle_alpha   90.00
_cell.angle_beta   90.00
_cell.angle_gamma   90.00
#
_symmetry.space_group_name_H-M   'P 1'
#
loop_
_entity.id
_entity.type
_entity.pdbx_description
1 polymer ?
#
loop_
_entity_poly.entity_id
_entity_poly.type
_entity_poly.pdbx_seq_one_letter_code
_entity_poly.pdbx_strand_id
1 'polypeptide(L)'
;MSQVLSLIHSSKIDLFACTESWLTPLVFNKEFIPPDYLVFRYDRDSRGGGVFLAVRDNIPCSFVPPGHDSILEQFTVTITLPHPVTICVMYRPPNASSDYDTSVIN
;
A
#
# COMPACT_ATOMS: atom_id res chain seq x y z
N MET A 1 -15.90 -1.51 4.43
CA MET A 1 -15.45 -0.98 3.12
C MET A 1 -16.16 0.32 2.71
N SER A 2 -17.49 0.42 2.81
CA SER A 2 -18.25 1.64 2.42
C SER A 2 -17.80 2.94 3.10
N GLN A 3 -17.38 2.88 4.37
CA GLN A 3 -16.90 4.06 5.11
C GLN A 3 -15.56 4.59 4.58
N VAL A 4 -14.63 3.71 4.18
CA VAL A 4 -13.32 4.10 3.62
C VAL A 4 -13.51 4.84 2.30
N LEU A 5 -14.38 4.32 1.43
CA LEU A 5 -14.75 4.99 0.19
C LEU A 5 -15.34 6.39 0.44
N SER A 6 -16.27 6.49 1.40
CA SER A 6 -16.87 7.80 1.73
C SER A 6 -15.84 8.80 2.23
N LEU A 7 -14.85 8.35 3.02
CA LEU A 7 -13.77 9.18 3.53
C LEU A 7 -12.84 9.68 2.40
N ILE A 8 -12.46 8.79 1.49
CA ILE A 8 -11.60 9.14 0.35
C ILE A 8 -12.30 10.20 -0.51
N HIS A 9 -13.58 10.01 -0.79
CA HIS A 9 -14.39 10.95 -1.56
C HIS A 9 -14.61 12.29 -0.86
N SER A 10 -14.98 12.28 0.44
CA SER A 10 -15.28 13.52 1.16
C SER A 10 -14.06 14.39 1.40
N SER A 11 -12.91 13.76 1.61
CA SER A 11 -11.70 14.42 2.10
C SER A 11 -10.71 14.79 1.00
N LYS A 12 -11.03 14.50 -0.28
CA LYS A 12 -10.18 14.78 -1.45
C LYS A 12 -8.73 14.31 -1.26
N ILE A 13 -8.57 13.09 -0.74
CA ILE A 13 -7.27 12.54 -0.35
C ILE A 13 -6.41 12.29 -1.59
N ASP A 14 -5.19 12.80 -1.64
CA ASP A 14 -4.27 12.59 -2.77
C ASP A 14 -3.60 11.21 -2.75
N LEU A 15 -3.31 10.73 -1.54
CA LEU A 15 -2.61 9.48 -1.29
C LEU A 15 -3.18 8.80 -0.05
N PHE A 16 -3.45 7.51 -0.15
CA PHE A 16 -4.04 6.70 0.91
C PHE A 16 -3.32 5.36 1.02
N ALA A 17 -2.97 4.97 2.24
CA ALA A 17 -2.31 3.72 2.53
C ALA A 17 -3.11 2.92 3.56
N CYS A 18 -3.18 1.60 3.38
CA CYS A 18 -3.85 0.71 4.31
C CYS A 18 -3.00 -0.54 4.53
N THR A 19 -2.79 -0.89 5.79
CA THR A 19 -2.32 -2.20 6.23
C THR A 19 -3.50 -3.01 6.77
N GLU A 20 -3.35 -4.33 6.88
CA GLU A 20 -4.44 -5.22 7.27
C GLU A 20 -5.66 -5.01 6.36
N SER A 21 -5.43 -5.03 5.05
CA SER A 21 -6.49 -4.81 4.06
C SER A 21 -7.46 -6.00 3.97
N TRP A 22 -6.98 -7.22 4.29
CA TRP A 22 -7.72 -8.48 4.16
C TRP A 22 -8.28 -8.69 2.75
N LEU A 23 -7.69 -8.03 1.77
CA LEU A 23 -8.10 -8.14 0.39
C LEU A 23 -7.53 -9.42 -0.22
N THR A 24 -8.27 -9.94 -1.21
CA THR A 24 -7.82 -11.07 -2.02
C THR A 24 -7.67 -10.64 -3.47
N PRO A 25 -6.94 -11.41 -4.30
CA PRO A 25 -6.82 -11.13 -5.73
C PRO A 25 -8.16 -11.13 -6.49
N LEU A 26 -9.22 -11.67 -5.88
CA LEU A 26 -10.57 -11.69 -6.44
C LEU A 26 -11.30 -10.35 -6.29
N VAL A 27 -10.81 -9.44 -5.43
CA VAL A 27 -11.41 -8.12 -5.22
C VAL A 27 -10.77 -7.12 -6.17
N PHE A 28 -11.55 -6.56 -7.08
CA PHE A 28 -11.08 -5.54 -8.01
C PHE A 28 -10.88 -4.19 -7.31
N ASN A 29 -9.87 -3.44 -7.73
CA ASN A 29 -9.56 -2.12 -7.15
C ASN A 29 -10.76 -1.18 -7.12
N LYS A 30 -11.62 -1.22 -8.15
CA LYS A 30 -12.82 -0.40 -8.28
C LYS A 30 -13.90 -0.69 -7.23
N GLU A 31 -13.81 -1.80 -6.51
CA GLU A 31 -14.79 -2.15 -5.46
C GLU A 31 -14.53 -1.41 -4.14
N PHE A 32 -13.31 -0.94 -3.92
CA PHE A 32 -12.90 -0.33 -2.65
C PHE A 32 -12.08 0.96 -2.80
N ILE A 33 -11.68 1.32 -4.02
CA ILE A 33 -10.99 2.57 -4.35
C ILE A 33 -11.67 3.24 -5.56
N PRO A 34 -11.81 4.58 -5.55
CA PRO A 34 -12.30 5.33 -6.70
C PRO A 34 -11.45 5.10 -7.96
N PRO A 35 -12.04 5.21 -9.17
CA PRO A 35 -11.34 4.86 -10.41
C PRO A 35 -10.20 5.82 -10.80
N ASP A 36 -10.12 7.00 -10.19
CA ASP A 36 -9.10 8.05 -10.39
C ASP A 36 -7.84 7.82 -9.54
N TYR A 37 -7.56 6.58 -9.16
CA TYR A 37 -6.37 6.20 -8.38
C TYR A 37 -5.60 5.05 -9.03
N LEU A 38 -4.28 5.18 -8.99
CA LEU A 38 -3.33 4.09 -9.18
C LEU A 38 -3.19 3.35 -7.86
N VAL A 39 -3.35 2.02 -7.89
CA VAL A 39 -3.31 1.17 -6.69
C VAL A 39 -2.14 0.20 -6.80
N PHE A 40 -1.25 0.26 -5.83
CA PHE A 40 -0.17 -0.70 -5.60
C PHE A 40 -0.56 -1.56 -4.39
N ARG A 41 -0.64 -2.88 -4.54
CA ARG A 41 -1.15 -3.77 -3.47
C ARG A 41 -0.49 -5.14 -3.46
N TYR A 42 -0.43 -5.71 -2.27
CA TYR A 42 0.06 -7.05 -1.97
C TYR A 42 -1.05 -7.73 -1.18
N ASP A 43 -1.64 -8.74 -1.82
CA ASP A 43 -2.69 -9.54 -1.22
C ASP A 43 -2.08 -10.78 -0.64
N ARG A 44 -2.42 -11.07 0.61
CA ARG A 44 -1.91 -12.24 1.30
C ARG A 44 -2.87 -13.41 1.09
N ASP A 45 -2.35 -14.55 0.63
CA ASP A 45 -3.15 -15.77 0.39
C ASP A 45 -3.64 -16.46 1.67
N SER A 46 -3.16 -16.02 2.85
CA SER A 46 -3.57 -16.53 4.15
C SER A 46 -4.61 -15.64 4.84
N ARG A 47 -5.15 -16.08 5.99
CA ARG A 47 -6.00 -15.22 6.84
C ARG A 47 -5.18 -14.08 7.46
N GLY A 48 -5.61 -12.84 7.22
CA GLY A 48 -5.03 -11.63 7.79
C GLY A 48 -3.84 -11.08 7.02
N GLY A 49 -3.51 -9.80 7.25
CA GLY A 49 -2.45 -9.06 6.59
C GLY A 49 -2.90 -8.34 5.31
N GLY A 50 -1.93 -8.15 4.40
CA GLY A 50 -2.12 -7.41 3.16
C GLY A 50 -1.90 -5.91 3.35
N VAL A 51 -1.35 -5.30 2.31
CA VAL A 51 -1.01 -3.87 2.30
C VAL A 51 -1.32 -3.30 0.92
N PHE A 52 -1.84 -2.08 0.90
CA PHE A 52 -1.95 -1.33 -0.35
C PHE A 52 -1.68 0.16 -0.15
N LEU A 53 -1.28 0.79 -1.25
CA LEU A 53 -1.04 2.21 -1.41
C LEU A 53 -1.78 2.67 -2.67
N ALA A 54 -2.68 3.63 -2.51
CA ALA A 54 -3.41 4.28 -3.58
C ALA A 54 -2.93 5.72 -3.75
N VAL A 55 -2.64 6.13 -4.99
CA VAL A 55 -2.19 7.48 -5.35
C VAL A 55 -3.12 7.99 -6.44
N ARG A 56 -3.58 9.23 -6.35
CA ARG A 56 -4.42 9.81 -7.42
C ARG A 56 -3.68 9.76 -8.76
N ASP A 57 -4.38 9.37 -9.82
CA ASP A 57 -3.81 9.05 -11.12
C ASP A 57 -3.09 10.23 -11.80
N ASN A 58 -3.49 11.45 -11.47
CA ASN A 58 -2.88 12.68 -11.96
C ASN A 58 -1.61 13.10 -11.19
N ILE A 59 -1.19 12.35 -10.17
CA ILE A 59 0.04 12.58 -9.42
C ILE A 59 1.13 11.67 -10.00
N PRO A 60 2.15 12.22 -10.68
CA PRO A 60 3.20 11.39 -11.26
C PRO A 60 4.01 10.73 -10.16
N CYS A 61 4.09 9.41 -10.20
CA CYS A 61 4.82 8.63 -9.21
C CYS A 61 5.44 7.38 -9.84
N SER A 62 6.47 6.83 -9.19
CA SER A 62 7.11 5.59 -9.61
C SER A 62 7.13 4.58 -8.47
N PHE A 63 6.80 3.33 -8.78
CA PHE A 63 6.97 2.22 -7.86
C PHE A 63 8.45 1.94 -7.64
N VAL A 64 8.83 1.79 -6.38
CA VAL A 64 10.17 1.36 -5.96
C VAL A 64 10.05 -0.10 -5.54
N PRO A 65 10.65 -1.04 -6.30
CA PRO A 65 10.62 -2.44 -5.95
C PRO A 65 11.19 -2.67 -4.55
N PRO A 66 10.64 -3.63 -3.78
CA PRO A 66 11.25 -4.02 -2.53
C PRO A 66 12.68 -4.51 -2.76
N GLY A 67 13.53 -4.38 -1.73
CA GLY A 67 14.86 -4.98 -1.72
C GLY A 67 14.82 -6.50 -1.87
N HIS A 68 15.99 -7.13 -1.98
CA HIS A 68 16.15 -8.56 -2.27
C HIS A 68 15.50 -9.49 -1.21
N ASP A 69 15.16 -8.97 -0.03
CA ASP A 69 14.43 -9.67 1.04
C ASP A 69 12.91 -9.63 0.82
N SER A 70 12.41 -10.62 0.08
CA SER A 70 10.99 -10.82 -0.27
C SER A 70 10.06 -11.16 0.91
N ILE A 71 10.51 -11.03 2.16
CA ILE A 71 9.70 -11.36 3.35
C ILE A 71 8.84 -10.19 3.83
N LEU A 72 9.16 -8.96 3.42
CA LEU A 72 8.48 -7.75 3.90
C LEU A 72 7.19 -7.49 3.11
N GLU A 73 6.08 -7.35 3.82
CA GLU A 73 4.81 -6.89 3.26
C GLU A 73 4.85 -5.36 3.14
N GLN A 74 5.45 -4.85 2.06
CA GLN A 74 5.63 -3.41 1.85
C GLN A 74 5.37 -2.92 0.42
N PHE A 75 5.04 -1.62 0.32
CA PHE A 75 5.06 -0.84 -0.92
C PHE A 75 5.81 0.46 -0.73
N THR A 76 6.69 0.74 -1.67
CA THR A 76 7.38 2.02 -1.74
C THR A 76 7.07 2.70 -3.06
N VAL A 77 6.70 3.98 -2.99
CA VAL A 77 6.44 4.82 -4.16
C VAL A 77 7.16 6.15 -3.98
N THR A 78 7.80 6.63 -5.04
CA THR A 78 8.40 7.96 -5.10
C THR A 78 7.48 8.88 -5.88
N ILE A 79 7.03 9.96 -5.24
CA ILE A 79 6.24 11.02 -5.85
C ILE A 79 7.17 11.99 -6.58
N THR A 80 6.86 12.27 -7.84
CA THR A 80 7.65 13.17 -8.68
C THR A 80 7.27 14.62 -8.38
N LEU A 81 8.13 15.31 -7.66
CA LEU A 81 8.03 16.72 -7.30
C LEU A 81 9.40 17.38 -7.54
N PRO A 82 9.50 18.73 -7.57
CA PRO A 82 10.80 19.41 -7.59
C PRO A 82 11.73 18.95 -6.47
N HIS A 83 11.15 18.61 -5.33
CA HIS A 83 11.80 17.89 -4.23
C HIS A 83 11.06 16.55 -4.07
N PRO A 84 11.58 15.44 -4.64
CA PRO A 84 10.90 14.15 -4.61
C PRO A 84 10.61 13.68 -3.19
N VAL A 85 9.45 13.04 -3.00
CA VAL A 85 9.04 12.47 -1.71
C VAL A 85 8.84 10.97 -1.89
N THR A 86 9.56 10.16 -1.11
CA THR A 86 9.40 8.71 -1.09
C THR A 86 8.54 8.29 0.09
N ILE A 87 7.52 7.47 -0.18
CA ILE A 87 6.59 6.95 0.82
C ILE A 87 6.72 5.44 0.81
N CYS A 88 7.08 4.87 1.96
CA CYS A 88 7.07 3.44 2.21
C CYS A 88 5.94 3.11 3.18
N VAL A 89 5.14 2.10 2.83
CA VAL A 89 4.08 1.54 3.65
C VAL A 89 4.44 0.09 3.91
N MET A 90 4.50 -0.29 5.17
CA MET A 90 4.85 -1.65 5.57
C MET A 90 3.87 -2.14 6.63
N TYR A 91 3.51 -3.42 6.54
CA TYR A 91 2.79 -4.12 7.59
C TYR A 91 3.72 -5.12 8.28
N ARG A 92 3.90 -5.00 9.60
CA ARG A 92 4.58 -6.01 10.41
C ARG A 92 3.55 -6.96 11.04
N PRO A 93 3.57 -8.27 10.74
CA PRO A 93 2.71 -9.23 11.40
C PRO A 93 2.92 -9.26 12.93
N PRO A 94 1.88 -9.56 13.72
CA PRO A 94 2.02 -9.63 15.19
C PRO A 94 3.05 -10.68 15.63
N ASN A 95 3.12 -11.80 14.91
CA ASN A 95 4.04 -12.91 15.17
C ASN A 95 5.26 -12.90 14.23
N ALA A 96 5.70 -11.72 13.78
CA ALA A 96 6.87 -11.60 12.92
C ALA A 96 8.13 -12.20 13.58
N SER A 97 8.98 -12.84 12.78
CA SER A 97 10.24 -13.43 13.24
C SER A 97 11.30 -12.35 13.50
N SER A 98 12.38 -12.72 14.20
CA SER A 98 13.56 -11.86 14.35
C SER A 98 14.17 -11.46 13.00
N ASP A 99 14.10 -12.34 12.01
CA ASP A 99 14.60 -12.09 10.66
C ASP A 99 13.80 -10.98 9.99
N TYR A 100 12.48 -10.97 10.19
CA TYR A 100 11.61 -9.90 9.71
C TYR A 100 12.03 -8.55 10.28
N ASP A 101 12.21 -8.47 11.60
CA ASP A 101 12.61 -7.24 12.28
C ASP A 101 14.01 -6.77 11.84
N THR A 102 14.90 -7.71 11.51
CA THR A 102 16.25 -7.40 11.01
C THR A 102 16.21 -6.86 9.58
N SER A 103 15.37 -7.41 8.69
CA SER A 103 15.22 -6.92 7.32
C SER A 103 14.60 -5.52 7.22
N VAL A 104 13.93 -5.01 8.28
CA VAL A 104 13.46 -3.61 8.32
C VAL A 104 14.60 -2.61 8.51
N ILE A 105 15.70 -3.04 9.14
CA ILE A 105 16.81 -2.17 9.57
C ILE A 105 17.91 -2.08 8.50
N ASN A 106 17.97 -3.04 7.56
CA ASN A 106 18.98 -3.15 6.52
C ASN A 106 18.50 -2.58 5.18
#